data_AF-A0AAE3TC64-F1
#
_entry.id   AF-A0AAE3TC64-F1
#
_cell.length_a   1.000
_cell.length_b   1.000
_cell.length_c   1.000
_cell.angle_alpha   90.00
_cell.angle_beta   90.00
_cell.angle_gamma   90.00
#
_symmetry.space_group_name_H-M   'P 1'
#
loop_
_entity.id
_entity.type
_entity.pdbx_description
1 polymer ?
#
loop_
_entity_poly.entity_id
_entity_poly.type
_entity_poly.pdbx_seq_one_letter_code
_entity_poly.pdbx_strand_id
1 'polypeptide(L)'
;MNLLNNITLNALQIIQLMLAPAVMINACGLLLLGINNRYSLVVNRIRLLNEEKRKLMLKIGEKSPSIEDNIRLESLAVQINALTYRARLIRNSVLGYAIAIALFISTSLVLGISSVLSLSKLNFIIIITFLLGMISVIVGVIFAGHEALKGYEIISYEVKAHE
;
A
#
# COMPACT_ATOMS: atom_id res chain seq x y z
N MET A 1 48.05 -16.61 -7.39
CA MET A 1 47.67 -15.23 -7.04
C MET A 1 46.42 -15.29 -6.15
N ASN A 2 46.61 -15.72 -4.89
CA ASN A 2 45.56 -15.73 -3.86
C ASN A 2 45.52 -14.36 -3.19
N LEU A 3 44.97 -13.36 -3.90
CA LEU A 3 44.88 -11.98 -3.42
C LEU A 3 43.51 -11.63 -2.82
N LEU A 4 42.68 -12.62 -2.53
CA LEU A 4 41.40 -12.46 -1.83
C LEU A 4 41.51 -13.12 -0.46
N ASN A 5 42.44 -12.60 0.34
CA ASN A 5 42.54 -12.97 1.74
C ASN A 5 41.26 -12.51 2.45
N ASN A 6 40.67 -13.42 3.22
CA ASN A 6 39.43 -13.24 3.97
C ASN A 6 39.42 -11.91 4.74
N ILE A 7 38.69 -10.92 4.22
CA ILE A 7 38.33 -9.74 4.99
C ILE A 7 37.24 -10.19 5.94
N THR A 8 37.62 -10.59 7.16
CA THR A 8 36.67 -10.70 8.27
C THR A 8 36.12 -9.30 8.50
N LEU A 9 34.87 -9.08 8.08
CA LEU A 9 34.20 -7.80 8.28
C LEU A 9 34.09 -7.53 9.79
N ASN A 10 34.53 -6.36 10.24
CA ASN A 10 34.29 -5.95 11.62
C ASN A 10 32.80 -5.60 11.80
N ALA A 11 32.28 -5.68 13.02
CA ALA A 11 30.89 -5.41 13.37
C ALA A 11 30.37 -4.08 12.79
N LEU A 12 31.20 -3.03 12.75
CA LEU A 12 30.83 -1.75 12.14
C LEU A 12 30.48 -1.86 10.66
N GLN A 13 31.26 -2.63 9.88
CA GLN A 13 31.03 -2.81 8.44
C GLN A 13 29.77 -3.63 8.19
N ILE A 14 29.50 -4.63 9.02
CA ILE A 14 28.28 -5.45 8.95
C ILE A 14 27.05 -4.58 9.19
N ILE A 15 27.08 -3.76 10.25
CA ILE A 15 26.01 -2.81 10.56
C ILE A 15 25.79 -1.84 9.38
N GLN A 16 26.86 -1.31 8.79
CA GLN A 16 26.77 -0.42 7.62
C GLN A 16 26.13 -1.11 6.40
N LEU A 17 26.43 -2.38 6.13
CA LEU A 17 25.77 -3.14 5.06
C LEU A 17 24.28 -3.37 5.34
N MET A 18 23.93 -3.62 6.61
CA MET A 18 22.53 -3.77 7.05
C MET A 18 21.74 -2.46 7.00
N LEU A 19 22.40 -1.29 6.90
CA LEU A 19 21.70 -0.01 6.74
C LEU A 19 21.01 0.12 5.37
N ALA A 20 21.54 -0.50 4.31
CA ALA A 20 20.94 -0.40 2.97
C ALA A 20 19.47 -0.89 2.94
N PRO A 21 19.13 -2.12 3.37
CA PRO A 21 17.73 -2.54 3.51
C PRO A 21 16.97 -1.74 4.58
N ALA A 22 17.63 -1.26 5.65
CA ALA A 22 16.97 -0.43 6.66
C ALA A 22 16.47 0.92 6.10
N VAL A 23 17.23 1.57 5.22
CA VAL A 23 16.78 2.79 4.54
C VAL A 23 15.55 2.51 3.67
N MET A 24 15.53 1.37 2.97
CA MET A 24 14.38 0.97 2.15
C MET A 24 13.12 0.70 3.00
N ILE A 25 13.26 0.12 4.19
CA ILE A 25 12.16 -0.05 5.15
C ILE A 25 11.58 1.33 5.54
N ASN A 26 12.44 2.29 5.85
CA ASN A 26 12.00 3.65 6.21
C ASN A 26 11.25 4.34 5.06
N ALA A 27 11.76 4.23 3.82
CA ALA A 27 11.09 4.76 2.65
C ALA A 27 9.69 4.14 2.46
N CYS A 28 9.58 2.81 2.59
CA CYS A 28 8.28 2.12 2.54
C CYS A 28 7.35 2.54 3.69
N GLY A 29 7.90 2.76 4.89
CA GLY A 29 7.14 3.24 6.05
C GLY A 29 6.50 4.61 5.80
N LEU A 30 7.22 5.54 5.18
CA LEU A 30 6.69 6.85 4.80
C LEU A 30 5.57 6.72 3.75
N LEU A 31 5.75 5.87 2.74
CA LEU A 31 4.72 5.61 1.74
C LEU A 31 3.46 4.98 2.36
N LEU A 32 3.64 4.01 3.25
CA LEU A 32 2.55 3.38 3.99
C LEU A 32 1.78 4.37 4.85
N LEU A 33 2.48 5.29 5.52
CA LEU A 33 1.83 6.33 6.32
C LEU A 33 0.87 7.17 5.46
N GLY A 34 1.34 7.62 4.29
CA GLY A 34 0.51 8.37 3.33
C GLY A 34 -0.71 7.57 2.84
N ILE A 35 -0.50 6.31 2.46
CA ILE A 35 -1.56 5.44 1.93
C ILE A 35 -2.56 5.00 3.02
N ASN A 36 -2.13 4.75 4.24
CA ASN A 36 -3.01 4.40 5.37
C ASN A 36 -3.92 5.56 5.78
N ASN A 37 -3.41 6.80 5.70
CA ASN A 37 -4.24 7.99 5.90
C ASN A 37 -5.35 8.06 4.84
N ARG A 38 -5.01 7.86 3.55
CA ARG A 38 -6.02 7.81 2.47
C ARG A 38 -7.01 6.66 2.66
N TYR A 39 -6.53 5.49 3.05
CA TYR A 39 -7.39 4.34 3.34
C TYR A 39 -8.46 4.67 4.38
N SER A 40 -8.03 5.29 5.48
CA SER A 40 -8.91 5.66 6.60
C SER A 40 -9.99 6.65 6.16
N LEU A 41 -9.62 7.65 5.34
CA LEU A 41 -10.55 8.62 4.79
C LEU A 41 -11.58 7.98 3.84
N VAL A 42 -11.15 7.11 2.92
CA VAL A 42 -12.04 6.43 1.98
C VAL A 42 -13.01 5.49 2.71
N VAL A 43 -12.51 4.69 3.65
CA VAL A 43 -13.34 3.79 4.46
C VAL A 43 -14.35 4.59 5.29
N ASN A 44 -13.93 5.69 5.91
CA ASN A 44 -14.85 6.55 6.65
C ASN A 44 -15.95 7.11 5.75
N ARG A 45 -15.62 7.58 4.55
CA ARG A 45 -16.62 8.07 3.58
C ARG A 45 -17.61 6.98 3.18
N ILE A 46 -17.15 5.74 2.94
CA ILE A 46 -18.02 4.59 2.66
C ILE A 46 -18.98 4.32 3.82
N ARG A 47 -18.49 4.39 5.08
CA ARG A 47 -19.34 4.17 6.27
C ARG A 47 -20.45 5.22 6.36
N LEU A 48 -20.13 6.50 6.15
CA LEU A 48 -21.10 7.59 6.17
C LEU A 48 -22.18 7.42 5.09
N LEU A 49 -21.78 7.09 3.84
CA LEU A 49 -22.73 6.88 2.75
C LEU A 49 -23.62 5.65 2.98
N ASN A 50 -23.08 4.57 3.55
CA ASN A 50 -23.88 3.40 3.92
C ASN A 50 -24.87 3.72 5.04
N GLU A 51 -24.49 4.54 6.01
CA GLU A 51 -25.39 4.98 7.06
C GLU A 51 -26.53 5.85 6.52
N GLU A 52 -26.24 6.76 5.58
CA GLU A 52 -27.24 7.54 4.86
C GLU A 52 -28.19 6.62 4.07
N LYS A 53 -27.65 5.67 3.30
CA LYS A 53 -28.43 4.69 2.55
C LYS A 53 -29.38 3.91 3.47
N ARG A 54 -28.90 3.47 4.63
CA ARG A 54 -29.72 2.76 5.63
C ARG A 54 -30.85 3.64 6.17
N LYS A 55 -30.59 4.91 6.48
CA LYS A 55 -31.61 5.87 6.94
C LYS A 55 -32.70 6.09 5.88
N LEU A 56 -32.31 6.25 4.62
CA LEU A 56 -33.25 6.39 3.49
C LEU A 56 -34.10 5.13 3.32
N MET A 57 -33.50 3.94 3.36
CA MET A 57 -34.24 2.68 3.27
C MET A 57 -35.26 2.49 4.40
N LEU A 58 -34.93 2.90 5.64
CA LEU A 58 -35.87 2.87 6.75
C LEU A 58 -37.05 3.83 6.53
N LYS A 59 -36.79 5.05 6.09
CA LYS A 59 -37.82 6.05 5.75
C LYS A 59 -38.80 5.57 4.66
N ILE A 60 -38.29 4.81 3.68
CA ILE A 60 -39.10 4.18 2.62
C ILE A 60 -39.82 2.93 3.13
N GLY A 61 -39.28 2.21 4.11
CA GLY A 61 -40.02 1.12 4.77
C GLY A 61 -41.30 1.61 5.44
N GLU A 62 -41.32 2.86 5.89
CA GLU A 62 -42.45 3.51 6.55
C GLU A 62 -43.43 4.21 5.58
N LYS A 63 -43.03 4.49 4.32
CA LYS A 63 -43.82 5.23 3.31
C LYS A 63 -43.47 4.78 1.89
N SER A 64 -44.41 4.85 0.93
CA SER A 64 -44.06 4.52 -0.47
C SER A 64 -42.91 5.39 -0.99
N PRO A 65 -41.90 4.82 -1.68
CA PRO A 65 -40.73 5.56 -2.15
C PRO A 65 -41.12 6.65 -3.13
N SER A 66 -40.60 7.87 -2.93
CA SER A 66 -40.72 8.93 -3.92
C SER A 66 -39.72 8.73 -5.08
N ILE A 67 -39.93 9.43 -6.19
CA ILE A 67 -38.97 9.45 -7.32
C ILE A 67 -37.60 9.96 -6.85
N GLU A 68 -37.58 11.00 -6.00
CA GLU A 68 -36.36 11.59 -5.46
C GLU A 68 -35.59 10.61 -4.55
N ASP A 69 -36.31 9.83 -3.72
CA ASP A 69 -35.69 8.81 -2.87
C ASP A 69 -34.98 7.73 -3.71
N ASN A 70 -35.61 7.31 -4.82
CA ASN A 70 -35.02 6.33 -5.74
C ASN A 70 -33.76 6.87 -6.43
N ILE A 71 -33.81 8.10 -6.94
CA ILE A 71 -32.64 8.77 -7.55
C ILE A 71 -31.50 8.88 -6.54
N ARG A 72 -31.80 9.26 -5.29
CA ARG A 72 -30.78 9.37 -4.24
C ARG A 72 -30.17 8.02 -3.88
N LEU A 73 -30.98 6.97 -3.75
CA LEU A 73 -30.49 5.62 -3.47
C LEU A 73 -29.56 5.10 -4.57
N GLU A 74 -29.91 5.37 -5.84
CA GLU A 74 -29.06 5.01 -6.98
C GLU A 74 -27.74 5.77 -6.93
N SER A 75 -27.77 7.09 -6.72
CA SER A 75 -26.57 7.92 -6.57
C SER A 75 -25.64 7.41 -5.44
N LEU A 76 -26.21 7.06 -4.28
CA LEU A 76 -25.45 6.49 -3.16
C LEU A 76 -24.81 5.15 -3.53
N ALA A 77 -25.54 4.28 -4.24
CA ALA A 77 -25.01 3.00 -4.70
C ALA A 77 -23.81 3.18 -5.64
N VAL A 78 -23.90 4.13 -6.59
CA VAL A 78 -22.78 4.45 -7.51
C VAL A 78 -21.57 4.97 -6.74
N GLN A 79 -21.76 5.92 -5.81
CA GLN A 79 -20.66 6.49 -5.01
C GLN A 79 -19.97 5.43 -4.12
N ILE A 80 -20.75 4.57 -3.45
CA ILE A 80 -20.23 3.49 -2.61
C ILE A 80 -19.41 2.50 -3.46
N ASN A 81 -19.90 2.13 -4.64
CA ASN A 81 -19.19 1.24 -5.55
C ASN A 81 -17.86 1.86 -6.02
N ALA A 82 -17.85 3.13 -6.40
CA ALA A 82 -16.65 3.84 -6.82
C ALA A 82 -15.60 3.94 -5.70
N LEU A 83 -16.03 4.30 -4.48
CA LEU A 83 -15.14 4.38 -3.32
C LEU A 83 -14.62 2.99 -2.90
N THR A 84 -15.44 1.95 -3.02
CA THR A 84 -15.02 0.57 -2.72
C THR A 84 -13.95 0.10 -3.70
N TYR A 85 -14.06 0.46 -4.98
CA TYR A 85 -13.01 0.19 -5.97
C TYR A 85 -11.70 0.90 -5.58
N ARG A 86 -11.75 2.19 -5.21
CA ARG A 86 -10.58 2.93 -4.71
C ARG A 86 -9.98 2.27 -3.47
N ALA A 87 -10.80 1.86 -2.49
CA ALA A 87 -10.33 1.18 -1.29
C ALA A 87 -9.57 -0.12 -1.60
N ARG A 88 -9.97 -0.87 -2.64
CA ARG A 88 -9.24 -2.07 -3.09
C ARG A 88 -7.85 -1.73 -3.65
N LEU A 89 -7.72 -0.64 -4.41
CA LEU A 89 -6.43 -0.17 -4.92
C LEU A 89 -5.50 0.24 -3.77
N ILE A 90 -6.01 1.01 -2.82
CA ILE A 90 -5.27 1.40 -1.61
C ILE A 90 -4.81 0.15 -0.85
N ARG A 91 -5.69 -0.81 -0.61
CA ARG A 91 -5.35 -2.09 0.05
C ARG A 91 -4.23 -2.82 -0.69
N ASN A 92 -4.29 -2.92 -2.02
CA ASN A 92 -3.26 -3.60 -2.80
C ASN A 92 -1.91 -2.87 -2.70
N SER A 93 -1.91 -1.54 -2.66
CA SER A 93 -0.70 -0.75 -2.41
C SER A 93 -0.10 -1.04 -1.02
N VAL A 94 -0.94 -1.04 0.03
CA VAL A 94 -0.53 -1.40 1.40
C VAL A 94 0.10 -2.79 1.45
N LEU A 95 -0.52 -3.78 0.80
CA LEU A 95 0.01 -5.14 0.74
C LEU A 95 1.38 -5.19 0.05
N GLY A 96 1.55 -4.48 -1.08
CA GLY A 96 2.83 -4.39 -1.79
C GLY A 96 3.95 -3.81 -0.92
N TYR A 97 3.67 -2.73 -0.19
CA TYR A 97 4.66 -2.15 0.72
C TYR A 97 4.93 -3.00 1.96
N ALA A 98 3.90 -3.65 2.52
CA ALA A 98 4.07 -4.54 3.67
C ALA A 98 4.95 -5.76 3.31
N ILE A 99 4.72 -6.36 2.14
CA ILE A 99 5.55 -7.45 1.61
C ILE A 99 6.98 -6.95 1.36
N ALA A 100 7.16 -5.76 0.80
CA ALA A 100 8.49 -5.17 0.59
C ALA A 100 9.26 -5.00 1.91
N ILE A 101 8.61 -4.45 2.94
CA ILE A 101 9.20 -4.28 4.28
C ILE A 101 9.62 -5.64 4.85
N ALA A 102 8.75 -6.64 4.78
CA ALA A 102 9.08 -7.99 5.25
C ALA A 102 10.33 -8.55 4.55
N LEU A 103 10.40 -8.40 3.22
CA LEU A 103 11.55 -8.85 2.42
C LEU A 103 12.84 -8.09 2.75
N PHE A 104 12.78 -6.77 2.98
CA PHE A 104 13.97 -6.00 3.39
C PHE A 104 14.43 -6.36 4.81
N ILE A 105 13.51 -6.61 5.74
CA ILE A 105 13.84 -7.13 7.07
C ILE A 105 14.54 -8.49 6.93
N SER A 106 13.98 -9.40 6.15
CA SER A 106 14.59 -10.71 5.87
C SER A 106 15.98 -10.56 5.23
N THR A 107 16.14 -9.65 4.26
CA THR A 107 17.44 -9.38 3.63
C THR A 107 18.47 -8.93 4.66
N SER A 108 18.10 -8.00 5.56
CA SER A 108 18.99 -7.51 6.62
C SER A 108 19.39 -8.61 7.60
N LEU A 109 18.46 -9.48 7.99
CA LEU A 109 18.73 -10.63 8.86
C LEU A 109 19.67 -11.63 8.19
N VAL A 110 19.42 -12.00 6.94
CA VAL A 110 20.28 -12.96 6.20
C VAL A 110 21.67 -12.38 5.98
N LEU A 111 21.80 -11.07 5.70
CA LEU A 111 23.08 -10.36 5.65
C LEU A 111 23.87 -10.51 6.95
N GLY A 112 23.23 -10.23 8.10
CA GLY A 112 23.85 -10.39 9.42
C GLY A 112 24.30 -11.83 9.68
N ILE A 113 23.41 -12.81 9.45
CA ILE A 113 23.73 -14.24 9.65
C ILE A 113 24.88 -14.70 8.74
N SER A 114 24.84 -14.31 7.46
CA SER A 114 25.88 -14.66 6.48
C SER A 114 27.25 -14.14 6.89
N SER A 115 27.30 -12.95 7.50
CA SER A 115 28.55 -12.33 7.96
C SER A 115 29.13 -13.00 9.20
N VAL A 116 28.30 -13.42 10.17
CA VAL A 116 28.75 -14.08 11.41
C VAL A 116 29.18 -15.52 11.16
N LEU A 117 28.42 -16.27 10.34
CA LEU A 117 28.70 -17.68 10.06
C LEU A 117 29.64 -17.89 8.87
N SER A 118 30.14 -16.83 8.24
CA SER A 118 31.02 -16.87 7.05
C SER A 118 30.45 -17.73 5.92
N LEU A 119 29.12 -17.74 5.75
CA LEU A 119 28.42 -18.60 4.79
C LEU A 119 28.32 -17.94 3.42
N SER A 120 29.34 -18.09 2.58
CA SER A 120 29.38 -17.50 1.23
C SER A 120 28.20 -17.93 0.33
N LYS A 121 27.56 -19.07 0.63
CA LYS A 121 26.40 -19.59 -0.11
C LYS A 121 25.13 -18.75 0.04
N LEU A 122 25.03 -17.90 1.08
CA LEU A 122 23.85 -17.06 1.33
C LEU A 122 23.79 -15.80 0.47
N ASN A 123 24.88 -15.43 -0.21
CA ASN A 123 24.94 -14.23 -1.08
C ASN A 123 23.82 -14.22 -2.12
N PHE A 124 23.53 -15.37 -2.75
CA PHE A 124 22.44 -15.49 -3.71
C PHE A 124 21.07 -15.21 -3.09
N ILE A 125 20.83 -15.71 -1.87
CA ILE A 125 19.57 -15.51 -1.13
C ILE A 125 19.40 -14.03 -0.75
N ILE A 126 20.47 -13.36 -0.33
CA ILE A 126 20.47 -11.93 0.00
C ILE A 126 20.03 -11.12 -1.23
N ILE A 127 20.66 -11.35 -2.38
CA ILE A 127 20.38 -10.60 -3.61
C ILE A 127 18.93 -10.84 -4.07
N ILE A 128 18.48 -12.09 -4.11
CA ILE A 128 17.11 -12.41 -4.53
C ILE A 128 16.07 -11.78 -3.60
N THR A 129 16.25 -11.91 -2.29
CA THR A 129 15.29 -11.37 -1.31
C THR A 129 15.21 -9.85 -1.42
N PHE A 130 16.35 -9.18 -1.64
CA PHE A 130 16.40 -7.74 -1.87
C PHE A 130 15.66 -7.33 -3.15
N LEU A 131 15.92 -8.02 -4.27
CA LEU A 131 15.28 -7.74 -5.55
C LEU A 131 13.77 -7.99 -5.51
N LEU A 132 13.31 -9.05 -4.84
CA LEU A 132 11.89 -9.29 -4.61
C LEU A 132 11.26 -8.14 -3.80
N GLY A 133 11.98 -7.62 -2.80
CA GLY A 133 11.57 -6.43 -2.06
C GLY A 133 11.35 -5.23 -2.98
N MET A 134 12.32 -4.94 -3.85
CA MET A 134 12.24 -3.87 -4.84
C MET A 134 11.05 -4.02 -5.81
N ILE A 135 10.81 -5.23 -6.32
CA ILE A 135 9.66 -5.53 -7.19
C ILE A 135 8.36 -5.27 -6.44
N SER A 136 8.27 -5.69 -5.18
CA SER A 136 7.09 -5.47 -4.34
C SER A 136 6.82 -3.98 -4.08
N VAL A 137 7.88 -3.16 -3.94
CA VAL A 137 7.75 -1.69 -3.88
C VAL A 137 7.13 -1.15 -5.16
N ILE A 138 7.63 -1.56 -6.34
CA ILE A 138 7.10 -1.11 -7.63
C ILE A 138 5.62 -1.46 -7.76
N VAL A 139 5.23 -2.69 -7.41
CA VAL A 139 3.81 -3.11 -7.40
C VAL A 139 2.99 -2.19 -6.48
N GLY A 140 3.48 -1.91 -5.27
CA GLY A 140 2.82 -1.00 -4.34
C GLY A 140 2.64 0.42 -4.88
N VAL A 141 3.66 0.96 -5.56
CA VAL A 141 3.64 2.28 -6.18
C VAL A 141 2.66 2.34 -7.35
N ILE A 142 2.61 1.29 -8.20
CA ILE A 142 1.66 1.23 -9.32
C ILE A 142 0.22 1.31 -8.81
N PHE A 143 -0.13 0.53 -7.77
CA PHE A 143 -1.47 0.60 -7.19
C PHE A 143 -1.78 1.96 -6.55
N ALA A 144 -0.80 2.58 -5.88
CA ALA A 144 -0.95 3.93 -5.32
C ALA A 144 -1.15 4.99 -6.42
N GLY A 145 -0.41 4.89 -7.52
CA GLY A 145 -0.54 5.78 -8.68
C GLY A 145 -1.91 5.63 -9.35
N HIS A 146 -2.36 4.39 -9.54
CA HIS A 146 -3.68 4.13 -10.12
C HIS A 146 -4.82 4.66 -9.24
N GLU A 147 -4.68 4.57 -7.92
CA GLU A 147 -5.62 5.20 -6.98
C GLU A 147 -5.66 6.70 -7.13
N ALA A 148 -4.50 7.36 -7.23
CA ALA A 148 -4.41 8.80 -7.37
C ALA A 148 -5.07 9.29 -8.67
N LEU A 149 -4.85 8.58 -9.79
CA LEU A 149 -5.47 8.88 -11.07
C LEU A 149 -7.00 8.75 -11.00
N LYS A 150 -7.50 7.67 -10.40
CA LYS A 150 -8.95 7.45 -10.23
C LYS A 150 -9.57 8.47 -9.27
N GLY A 151 -8.83 8.93 -8.27
CA GLY A 151 -9.26 10.04 -7.41
C GLY A 151 -9.45 11.35 -8.17
N TYR A 152 -8.52 11.69 -9.07
CA TYR A 152 -8.59 12.90 -9.88
C TYR A 152 -9.72 12.85 -10.92
N GLU A 153 -9.90 11.70 -11.58
CA GLU A 153 -10.95 11.51 -12.58
C GLU A 153 -12.34 11.86 -12.01
N ILE A 154 -12.66 11.41 -10.80
CA ILE A 154 -13.95 11.70 -10.13
C ILE A 154 -14.16 13.20 -9.92
N ILE A 155 -13.13 13.90 -9.40
CA ILE A 155 -13.21 15.35 -9.17
C ILE A 155 -13.38 16.11 -10.49
N SER A 156 -12.70 15.67 -11.55
CA SER A 156 -12.79 16.31 -12.86
C SER A 156 -14.20 16.23 -13.49
N TYR A 157 -14.95 15.17 -13.20
CA TYR A 157 -16.34 15.05 -13.63
C TYR A 157 -17.28 15.92 -12.79
N GLU A 158 -17.04 16.05 -11.48
CA GLU A 158 -17.83 16.93 -10.61
C GLU A 158 -17.70 18.40 -11.00
N VAL A 159 -16.49 18.87 -11.35
CA VAL A 159 -16.27 20.27 -11.78
C VAL A 159 -16.95 20.54 -13.13
N LYS A 160 -16.83 19.63 -14.10
CA LYS A 160 -17.42 19.80 -15.44
C LYS A 160 -18.95 19.67 -15.47
N ALA A 161 -19.55 18.99 -14.49
CA ALA A 161 -21.01 18.92 -14.37
C ALA A 161 -21.64 20.22 -13.81
N HIS A 162 -20.80 21.15 -13.34
CA HIS A 162 -21.20 22.45 -12.80
C HIS A 162 -20.82 23.64 -13.70
N GLU A 163 -20.27 23.38 -14.90
CA GLU A 163 -20.16 24.34 -16.02
C GLU A 163 -21.30 24.13 -17.03
#